data_AF-A0A819QWM0-F1
#
_entry.id   AF-A0A819QWM0-F1
#
_cell.length_a   1.000
_cell.length_b   1.000
_cell.length_c   1.000
_cell.angle_alpha   90.00
_cell.angle_beta   90.00
_cell.angle_gamma   90.00
#
_symmetry.space_group_name_H-M   'P 1'
#
loop_
_entity.id
_entity.type
_entity.pdbx_description
1 polymer ?
#
loop_
_entity_poly.entity_id
_entity_poly.type
_entity_poly.pdbx_seq_one_letter_code
_entity_poly.pdbx_strand_id
1 'polypeptide(L)'
;MFNESIDGRLLLPKPSAAVCNGKTYDAQACTIAKAQWFNSTWRSDQSGAMQNHNWENSSCSISTNNTACNQGSVPIYGVSATSPEHVQKTVRFAAVNNLRLVIKSTGHDYLGRSTAAESLLLWLHQMKTMTLIEHYSSCGSENISNAVRIGAGVQWGEVYRWLNEYNLTAIGGASATVGVAGGYLQGGGHSPLSRWKGL
;
A
#
# COMPACT_ATOMS: atom_id res chain seq x y z
N MET A 1 6.35 -23.40 10.69
CA MET A 1 6.87 -22.84 9.40
C MET A 1 6.60 -21.32 9.33
N PHE A 2 7.26 -20.55 8.44
CA PHE A 2 7.11 -19.08 8.41
C PHE A 2 5.65 -18.60 8.24
N ASN A 3 4.88 -19.21 7.33
CA ASN A 3 3.49 -18.82 7.08
C ASN A 3 2.59 -18.95 8.33
N GLU A 4 2.75 -20.02 9.10
CA GLU A 4 2.04 -20.22 10.38
C GLU A 4 2.42 -19.13 11.40
N SER A 5 3.69 -18.70 11.41
CA SER A 5 4.13 -17.64 12.31
C SER A 5 3.48 -16.29 12.01
N ILE A 6 3.00 -16.06 10.78
CA ILE A 6 2.31 -14.84 10.36
C ILE A 6 0.82 -15.09 10.14
N ASP A 7 0.23 -16.03 10.89
CA ASP A 7 -1.21 -16.33 10.88
C ASP A 7 -1.77 -16.65 9.48
N GLY A 8 -0.99 -17.31 8.63
CA GLY A 8 -1.40 -17.70 7.29
C GLY A 8 -1.40 -16.56 6.25
N ARG A 9 -0.73 -15.43 6.53
CA ARG A 9 -0.80 -14.21 5.71
C ARG A 9 0.20 -14.13 4.55
N LEU A 10 0.87 -15.23 4.23
CA LEU A 10 1.69 -15.32 3.03
C LEU A 10 0.81 -15.24 1.78
N LEU A 11 1.22 -14.43 0.80
CA LEU A 11 0.52 -14.22 -0.46
C LEU A 11 1.47 -14.28 -1.64
N LEU A 12 0.89 -14.47 -2.83
CA LEU A 12 1.58 -14.54 -4.11
C LEU A 12 1.14 -13.35 -4.97
N PRO A 13 1.81 -12.19 -4.88
CA PRO A 13 1.48 -11.05 -5.71
C PRO A 13 1.61 -11.42 -7.19
N LYS A 14 0.77 -10.82 -8.05
CA LYS A 14 0.86 -10.96 -9.50
C LYS A 14 0.69 -9.59 -10.16
N PRO A 15 1.36 -9.35 -11.31
CA PRO A 15 1.07 -8.17 -12.12
C PRO A 15 -0.43 -8.02 -12.33
N SER A 16 -0.94 -6.80 -12.22
CA SER A 16 -2.39 -6.54 -12.28
C SER A 16 -3.01 -6.95 -13.63
N ALA A 17 -2.20 -6.97 -14.70
CA ALA A 17 -2.61 -7.47 -16.02
C ALA A 17 -2.52 -8.99 -16.18
N ALA A 18 -1.98 -9.76 -15.22
CA ALA A 18 -1.76 -11.21 -15.39
C ALA A 18 -3.05 -11.98 -15.70
N VAL A 19 -4.18 -11.54 -15.15
CA VAL A 19 -5.51 -12.11 -15.43
C VAL A 19 -5.95 -12.00 -16.89
N CYS A 20 -5.30 -11.14 -17.69
CA CYS A 20 -5.55 -11.00 -19.12
C CYS A 20 -4.58 -11.78 -20.00
N ASN A 21 -3.66 -12.58 -19.44
CA ASN A 21 -2.54 -13.15 -20.19
C ASN A 21 -2.29 -14.64 -19.90
N GLY A 22 -1.90 -15.36 -20.94
CA GLY A 22 -1.29 -16.69 -20.88
C GLY A 22 -2.08 -17.69 -20.04
N LYS A 23 -1.36 -18.44 -19.19
CA LYS A 23 -1.96 -19.49 -18.33
C LYS A 23 -2.80 -18.95 -17.18
N THR A 24 -2.66 -17.66 -16.85
CA THR A 24 -3.42 -16.99 -15.80
C THR A 24 -4.65 -16.26 -16.34
N TYR A 25 -4.95 -16.42 -17.64
CA TYR A 25 -6.10 -15.79 -18.26
C TYR A 25 -7.40 -16.22 -17.59
N ASP A 26 -8.16 -15.22 -17.16
CA ASP A 26 -9.52 -15.34 -16.65
C ASP A 26 -10.36 -14.24 -17.31
N ALA A 27 -11.37 -14.65 -18.07
CA ALA A 27 -12.18 -13.72 -18.87
C ALA A 27 -12.93 -12.69 -18.01
N GLN A 28 -13.43 -13.09 -16.84
CA GLN A 28 -14.18 -12.20 -15.94
C GLN A 28 -13.23 -11.25 -15.23
N ALA A 29 -12.14 -11.77 -14.64
CA ALA A 29 -11.16 -10.95 -13.96
C ALA A 29 -10.45 -10.00 -14.94
N CYS A 30 -10.20 -10.42 -16.19
CA CYS A 30 -9.65 -9.56 -17.22
C CYS A 30 -10.62 -8.42 -17.60
N THR A 31 -11.92 -8.72 -17.71
CA THR A 31 -12.94 -7.68 -17.96
C THR A 31 -12.96 -6.64 -16.84
N ILE A 32 -12.89 -7.08 -15.59
CA ILE A 32 -12.80 -6.20 -14.42
C ILE A 32 -11.50 -5.39 -14.46
N ALA A 33 -10.35 -6.03 -14.70
CA ALA A 33 -9.05 -5.36 -14.76
C ALA A 33 -9.00 -4.29 -15.85
N LYS A 34 -9.58 -4.56 -17.04
CA LYS A 34 -9.71 -3.58 -18.12
C LYS A 34 -10.56 -2.37 -17.71
N ALA A 35 -11.70 -2.61 -17.06
CA ALA A 35 -12.60 -1.53 -16.63
C ALA A 35 -12.00 -0.69 -15.48
N GLN A 36 -11.26 -1.33 -14.58
CA GLN A 36 -10.70 -0.70 -13.38
C GLN A 36 -9.24 -0.28 -13.54
N TRP A 37 -8.66 -0.39 -14.74
CA TRP A 37 -7.22 -0.26 -14.94
C TRP A 37 -6.63 1.03 -14.38
N PHE A 38 -7.36 2.14 -14.52
CA PHE A 38 -6.97 3.46 -14.02
C PHE A 38 -7.70 3.86 -12.71
N ASN A 39 -8.47 2.97 -12.11
CA ASN A 39 -9.14 3.22 -10.84
C ASN A 39 -8.13 3.07 -9.69
N SER A 40 -7.79 4.19 -9.05
CA SER A 40 -6.76 4.20 -8.03
C SER A 40 -7.08 3.35 -6.79
N THR A 41 -8.36 3.23 -6.41
CA THR A 41 -8.80 2.38 -5.29
C THR A 41 -8.61 0.91 -5.65
N TRP A 42 -9.09 0.49 -6.82
CA TRP A 42 -8.90 -0.88 -7.29
C TRP A 42 -7.41 -1.27 -7.35
N ARG A 43 -6.54 -0.35 -7.77
CA ARG A 43 -5.09 -0.58 -7.78
C ARG A 43 -4.49 -0.64 -6.38
N SER A 44 -4.91 0.20 -5.43
CA SER A 44 -4.36 0.17 -4.06
C SER A 44 -4.67 -1.14 -3.33
N ASP A 45 -5.80 -1.76 -3.69
CA ASP A 45 -6.33 -2.95 -3.01
C ASP A 45 -5.72 -4.26 -3.52
N GLN A 46 -4.72 -4.17 -4.41
CA GLN A 46 -4.02 -5.32 -4.97
C GLN A 46 -2.57 -5.35 -4.54
N SER A 47 -2.09 -6.49 -4.03
CA SER A 47 -0.72 -6.67 -3.56
C SER A 47 0.34 -6.51 -4.66
N GLY A 48 0.01 -6.86 -5.92
CA GLY A 48 0.93 -6.77 -7.06
C GLY A 48 0.81 -5.50 -7.91
N ALA A 49 -0.18 -4.64 -7.66
CA ALA A 49 -0.38 -3.43 -8.44
C ALA A 49 0.39 -2.22 -7.89
N MET A 50 0.85 -1.36 -8.79
CA MET A 50 1.34 -0.01 -8.54
C MET A 50 0.40 0.97 -9.23
N GLN A 51 0.28 2.19 -8.71
CA GLN A 51 -0.55 3.22 -9.34
C GLN A 51 0.00 3.61 -10.72
N ASN A 52 1.33 3.67 -10.83
CA ASN A 52 2.02 3.80 -12.10
C ASN A 52 2.37 2.40 -12.61
N HIS A 53 1.55 1.87 -13.53
CA HIS A 53 1.63 0.48 -14.00
C HIS A 53 2.95 0.14 -14.72
N ASN A 54 3.72 1.14 -15.18
CA ASN A 54 5.06 0.92 -15.75
C ASN A 54 6.03 0.30 -14.73
N TRP A 55 5.79 0.45 -13.43
CA TRP A 55 6.59 -0.17 -12.38
C TRP A 55 6.24 -1.63 -12.10
N GLU A 56 5.21 -2.19 -12.72
CA GLU A 56 4.87 -3.61 -12.54
C GLU A 56 5.64 -4.48 -13.53
N ASN A 57 5.26 -4.36 -14.80
CA ASN A 57 5.65 -5.32 -15.82
C ASN A 57 5.40 -4.78 -17.23
N SER A 58 6.29 -5.09 -18.17
CA SER A 58 6.13 -4.75 -19.60
C SER A 58 5.75 -5.94 -20.49
N SER A 59 5.80 -7.17 -19.99
CA SER A 59 5.41 -8.39 -20.70
C SER A 59 3.91 -8.69 -20.64
N CYS A 60 3.23 -8.35 -19.54
CA CYS A 60 1.80 -8.59 -19.35
C CYS A 60 1.00 -7.43 -19.97
N SER A 61 0.15 -7.73 -20.96
CA SER A 61 -0.68 -6.73 -21.64
C SER A 61 -2.08 -6.69 -21.04
N ILE A 62 -2.60 -5.49 -20.76
CA ILE A 62 -4.00 -5.34 -20.33
C ILE A 62 -4.98 -5.51 -21.50
N SER A 63 -4.54 -5.23 -22.73
CA SER A 63 -5.41 -5.15 -23.91
C SER A 63 -5.44 -6.44 -24.72
N THR A 64 -4.29 -7.12 -24.81
CA THR A 64 -4.09 -8.30 -25.65
C THR A 64 -3.67 -9.48 -24.81
N ASN A 65 -4.14 -10.68 -25.16
CA ASN A 65 -3.68 -11.90 -24.50
C ASN A 65 -2.27 -12.24 -24.99
N ASN A 66 -1.25 -11.91 -24.18
CA ASN A 66 0.13 -12.33 -24.44
C ASN A 66 0.39 -13.70 -23.81
N THR A 67 1.04 -14.60 -24.55
CA THR A 67 1.47 -15.90 -24.02
C THR A 67 2.60 -15.76 -22.99
N ALA A 68 3.39 -14.68 -23.06
CA ALA A 68 4.45 -14.37 -22.11
C ALA A 68 4.03 -13.24 -21.16
N CYS A 69 3.62 -13.59 -19.94
CA CYS A 69 3.42 -12.65 -18.84
C CYS A 69 4.25 -13.11 -17.64
N ASN A 70 5.37 -12.43 -17.42
CA ASN A 70 6.30 -12.72 -16.33
C ASN A 70 6.04 -11.79 -15.12
N GLN A 71 6.77 -11.99 -14.04
CA GLN A 71 6.58 -11.24 -12.81
C GLN A 71 7.09 -9.79 -12.91
N GLY A 72 8.16 -9.55 -13.67
CA GLY A 72 8.82 -8.24 -13.79
C GLY A 72 9.28 -7.71 -12.44
N SER A 73 8.89 -6.48 -12.13
CA SER A 73 9.23 -5.81 -10.88
C SER A 73 8.26 -6.12 -9.74
N VAL A 74 7.22 -6.92 -9.97
CA VAL A 74 6.29 -7.32 -8.92
C VAL A 74 6.95 -8.37 -8.00
N PRO A 75 6.84 -8.26 -6.66
CA PRO A 75 7.42 -9.24 -5.74
C PRO A 75 6.86 -10.66 -5.94
N ILE A 76 7.67 -11.69 -5.66
CA ILE A 76 7.31 -13.11 -5.90
C ILE A 76 6.41 -13.62 -4.77
N TYR A 77 6.78 -13.29 -3.53
CA TYR A 77 6.00 -13.55 -2.33
C TYR A 77 5.69 -12.24 -1.64
N GLY A 78 4.66 -12.25 -0.81
CA GLY A 78 4.38 -11.15 0.09
C GLY A 78 3.74 -11.59 1.39
N VAL A 79 3.61 -10.64 2.31
CA VAL A 79 2.89 -10.79 3.58
C VAL A 79 1.87 -9.68 3.69
N SER A 80 0.59 -10.03 3.86
CA SER A 80 -0.48 -9.07 4.16
C SER A 80 -0.51 -8.79 5.66
N ALA A 81 0.28 -7.82 6.10
CA ALA A 81 0.43 -7.47 7.49
C ALA A 81 -0.80 -6.70 8.00
N THR A 82 -1.25 -7.06 9.20
CA THR A 82 -2.34 -6.40 9.94
C THR A 82 -1.96 -6.01 11.36
N SER A 83 -0.82 -6.50 11.85
CA SER A 83 -0.35 -6.25 13.20
C SER A 83 1.17 -6.02 13.20
N PRO A 84 1.69 -5.35 14.24
CA PRO A 84 3.13 -5.16 14.39
C PRO A 84 3.92 -6.48 14.39
N GLU A 85 3.34 -7.56 14.92
CA GLU A 85 3.98 -8.88 14.99
C GLU A 85 4.24 -9.46 13.60
N HIS A 86 3.30 -9.27 12.65
CA HIS A 86 3.50 -9.67 11.25
C HIS A 86 4.67 -8.93 10.60
N VAL A 87 4.77 -7.61 10.85
CA VAL A 87 5.89 -6.80 10.37
C VAL A 87 7.21 -7.32 10.94
N GLN A 88 7.29 -7.49 12.25
CA GLN A 88 8.50 -7.94 12.94
C GLN A 88 8.97 -9.32 12.43
N LYS A 89 8.04 -10.29 12.33
CA LYS A 89 8.35 -11.64 11.85
C LYS A 89 8.81 -11.62 10.40
N THR A 90 8.20 -10.80 9.54
CA THR A 90 8.58 -10.67 8.13
C THR A 90 9.96 -10.04 7.97
N VAL A 91 10.26 -8.96 8.70
CA VAL A 91 11.58 -8.31 8.66
C VAL A 91 12.67 -9.26 9.13
N ARG A 92 12.45 -9.97 10.26
CA ARG A 92 13.40 -10.97 10.76
C ARG A 92 13.60 -12.12 9.78
N PHE A 93 12.51 -12.63 9.19
CA PHE A 93 12.57 -13.70 8.20
C PHE A 93 13.37 -13.26 6.96
N ALA A 94 13.14 -12.05 6.45
CA ALA A 94 13.89 -11.51 5.33
C ALA A 94 15.38 -11.40 5.65
N ALA A 95 15.73 -10.89 6.83
CA ALA A 95 17.12 -10.76 7.27
C ALA A 95 17.83 -12.12 7.41
N VAL A 96 17.20 -13.09 8.08
CA VAL A 96 17.77 -14.44 8.30
C VAL A 96 18.00 -15.18 6.98
N ASN A 97 17.13 -14.96 5.98
CA ASN A 97 17.19 -15.66 4.70
C ASN A 97 17.82 -14.82 3.58
N ASN A 98 18.43 -13.67 3.90
CA ASN A 98 19.03 -12.76 2.94
C ASN A 98 18.09 -12.39 1.75
N LEU A 99 16.83 -12.12 2.06
CA LEU A 99 15.81 -11.76 1.07
C LEU A 99 15.76 -10.25 0.89
N ARG A 100 15.63 -9.80 -0.36
CA ARG A 100 15.31 -8.40 -0.66
C ARG A 100 13.91 -8.09 -0.14
N LEU A 101 13.82 -7.29 0.91
CA LEU A 101 12.55 -6.82 1.46
C LEU A 101 12.09 -5.55 0.73
N VAL A 102 10.83 -5.52 0.32
CA VAL A 102 10.15 -4.35 -0.26
C VAL A 102 8.93 -4.02 0.57
N ILE A 103 8.70 -2.73 0.85
CA ILE A 103 7.58 -2.28 1.67
C ILE A 103 6.58 -1.55 0.77
N LYS A 104 5.30 -1.92 0.87
CA LYS A 104 4.21 -1.23 0.16
C LYS A 104 3.06 -0.94 1.10
N SER A 105 2.57 0.30 1.04
CA SER A 105 1.23 0.64 1.54
C SER A 105 0.24 0.61 0.37
N THR A 106 0.29 1.61 -0.52
CA THR A 106 -0.74 1.80 -1.58
C THR A 106 -0.24 1.68 -3.03
N GLY A 107 1.09 1.61 -3.23
CA GLY A 107 1.70 1.56 -4.57
C GLY A 107 1.75 2.91 -5.32
N HIS A 108 1.56 4.04 -4.63
CA HIS A 108 1.59 5.40 -5.21
C HIS A 108 2.98 5.91 -5.60
N ASP A 109 4.04 5.17 -5.30
CA ASP A 109 5.39 5.69 -5.49
C ASP A 109 5.73 5.88 -6.98
N TYR A 110 6.03 7.13 -7.36
CA TYR A 110 6.39 7.49 -8.73
C TYR A 110 7.76 6.99 -9.16
N LEU A 111 8.62 6.61 -8.20
CA LEU A 111 10.00 6.18 -8.44
C LEU A 111 10.16 4.65 -8.34
N GLY A 112 9.06 3.91 -8.20
CA GLY A 112 9.08 2.44 -8.10
C GLY A 112 9.64 1.89 -6.78
N ARG A 113 9.80 2.71 -5.74
CA ARG A 113 10.44 2.31 -4.47
C ARG A 113 9.63 1.28 -3.66
N SER A 114 8.36 1.07 -4.00
CA SER A 114 7.47 0.11 -3.34
C SER A 114 7.32 -1.22 -4.08
N THR A 115 8.21 -1.52 -5.04
CA THR A 115 8.21 -2.77 -5.81
C THR A 115 9.63 -3.15 -6.22
N ALA A 116 9.91 -4.44 -6.39
CA ALA A 116 11.14 -4.90 -7.00
C ALA A 116 11.05 -6.35 -7.48
N ALA A 117 11.79 -6.66 -8.54
CA ALA A 117 12.00 -8.03 -8.98
C ALA A 117 12.64 -8.88 -7.87
N GLU A 118 12.26 -10.16 -7.83
CA GLU A 118 12.86 -11.19 -6.95
C GLU A 118 12.91 -10.78 -5.47
N SER A 119 11.82 -10.15 -5.01
CA SER A 119 11.72 -9.63 -3.65
C SER A 119 10.58 -10.26 -2.85
N LEU A 120 10.67 -10.10 -1.53
CA LEU A 120 9.60 -10.35 -0.57
C LEU A 120 8.88 -9.04 -0.25
N LEU A 121 7.58 -9.02 -0.48
CA LEU A 121 6.72 -7.88 -0.16
C LEU A 121 6.27 -7.89 1.31
N LEU A 122 6.46 -6.79 2.01
CA LEU A 122 5.71 -6.46 3.22
C LEU A 122 4.59 -5.47 2.84
N TRP A 123 3.37 -5.98 2.77
CA TRP A 123 2.20 -5.18 2.39
C TRP A 123 1.43 -4.72 3.62
N LEU A 124 1.43 -3.42 3.86
CA LEU A 124 0.88 -2.78 5.06
C LEU A 124 -0.58 -2.35 4.90
N HIS A 125 -1.17 -2.51 3.71
CA HIS A 125 -2.48 -1.97 3.35
C HIS A 125 -3.59 -2.32 4.35
N GLN A 126 -3.55 -3.52 4.94
CA GLN A 126 -4.57 -3.97 5.90
C GLN A 126 -4.40 -3.41 7.33
N MET A 127 -3.35 -2.63 7.60
CA MET A 127 -3.17 -1.94 8.88
C MET A 127 -4.01 -0.66 8.93
N LYS A 128 -5.34 -0.81 9.06
CA LYS A 128 -6.35 0.25 8.90
C LYS A 128 -6.82 0.91 10.21
N THR A 129 -6.10 0.76 11.31
CA THR A 129 -6.52 1.32 12.60
C THR A 129 -6.47 2.85 12.61
N MET A 130 -7.48 3.48 13.21
CA MET A 130 -7.50 4.92 13.49
C MET A 130 -8.02 5.13 14.91
N THR A 131 -7.37 6.01 15.68
CA THR A 131 -7.78 6.34 17.05
C THR A 131 -7.61 7.82 17.28
N LEU A 132 -8.68 8.47 17.74
CA LEU A 132 -8.65 9.86 18.17
C LEU A 132 -8.11 9.90 19.59
N ILE A 133 -7.12 10.76 19.81
CA ILE A 133 -6.53 11.01 21.12
C ILE A 133 -6.85 12.47 21.44
N GLU A 134 -7.79 12.66 22.35
CA GLU A 134 -8.09 13.96 22.93
C GLU A 134 -6.99 14.30 23.94
N HIS A 135 -6.57 15.57 23.97
CA HIS A 135 -5.52 16.06 24.88
C HIS A 135 -4.21 15.26 24.78
N TYR A 136 -3.61 15.27 23.59
CA TYR A 136 -2.32 14.64 23.36
C TYR A 136 -1.18 15.49 23.92
N SER A 137 -0.44 14.94 24.88
CA SER A 137 0.81 15.54 25.37
C SER A 137 2.00 14.96 24.60
N SER A 138 2.73 15.82 23.90
CA SER A 138 3.97 15.41 23.23
C SER A 138 5.11 15.24 24.25
N CYS A 139 6.20 14.57 23.84
CA CYS A 139 7.39 14.43 24.68
C CYS A 139 8.03 15.77 25.05
N GLY A 140 7.73 16.85 24.33
CA GLY A 140 8.19 18.22 24.60
C GLY A 140 7.23 19.07 25.43
N SER A 141 6.23 18.45 26.08
CA SER A 141 5.20 19.13 26.88
C SER A 141 4.26 20.06 26.10
N GLU A 142 4.21 19.95 24.77
CA GLU A 142 3.14 20.59 24.00
C GLU A 142 1.84 19.81 24.23
N ASN A 143 0.78 20.54 24.58
CA ASN A 143 -0.57 20.00 24.69
C ASN A 143 -1.33 20.29 23.41
N ILE A 144 -1.65 19.23 22.67
CA ILE A 144 -2.41 19.28 21.43
C ILE A 144 -3.84 18.83 21.74
N SER A 145 -4.83 19.62 21.34
CA SER A 145 -6.25 19.35 21.63
C SER A 145 -6.70 17.99 21.07
N ASN A 146 -6.31 17.70 19.82
CA ASN A 146 -6.68 16.48 19.11
C ASN A 146 -5.49 15.95 18.32
N ALA A 147 -5.17 14.68 18.50
CA ALA A 147 -4.21 13.95 17.68
C ALA A 147 -4.85 12.66 17.16
N VAL A 148 -4.37 12.18 16.01
CA VAL A 148 -4.83 10.91 15.44
C VAL A 148 -3.67 9.94 15.40
N ARG A 149 -3.85 8.77 16.02
CA ARG A 149 -2.99 7.62 15.80
C ARG A 149 -3.51 6.83 14.60
N ILE A 150 -2.68 6.71 13.56
CA ILE A 150 -3.06 6.16 12.26
C ILE A 150 -2.21 4.91 11.95
N GLY A 151 -2.87 3.85 11.47
CA GLY A 151 -2.25 2.64 10.98
C GLY A 151 -1.55 2.81 9.63
N ALA A 152 -0.52 2.01 9.38
CA ALA A 152 0.36 2.16 8.21
C ALA A 152 -0.33 1.94 6.84
N GLY A 153 -1.50 1.32 6.84
CA GLY A 153 -2.31 1.04 5.65
C GLY A 153 -3.37 2.10 5.34
N VAL A 154 -3.63 3.03 6.26
CA VAL A 154 -4.70 4.02 6.13
C VAL A 154 -4.38 5.01 5.01
N GLN A 155 -5.40 5.32 4.20
CA GLN A 155 -5.39 6.25 3.08
C GLN A 155 -6.10 7.56 3.45
N TRP A 156 -5.73 8.67 2.79
CA TRP A 156 -6.26 10.00 3.12
C TRP A 156 -7.79 10.09 3.04
N GLY A 157 -8.42 9.44 2.07
CA GLY A 157 -9.88 9.40 1.95
C GLY A 157 -10.58 8.72 3.13
N GLU A 158 -9.94 7.72 3.75
CA GLU A 158 -10.44 7.07 4.95
C GLU A 158 -10.36 8.03 6.15
N VAL A 159 -9.24 8.74 6.30
CA VAL A 159 -9.04 9.73 7.36
C VAL A 159 -10.07 10.86 7.26
N TYR A 160 -10.27 11.43 6.07
CA TYR A 160 -11.19 12.54 5.90
C TYR A 160 -12.63 12.14 6.21
N ARG A 161 -13.06 10.96 5.73
CA ARG A 161 -14.41 10.45 6.03
C ARG A 161 -14.59 10.25 7.53
N TRP A 162 -13.62 9.63 8.18
CA TRP A 162 -13.68 9.32 9.61
C TRP A 162 -13.62 10.59 10.48
N LEU A 163 -12.76 11.56 10.16
CA LEU A 163 -12.67 12.82 10.92
C LEU A 163 -13.88 13.75 10.76
N ASN A 164 -14.63 13.62 9.66
CA ASN A 164 -15.86 14.38 9.45
C ASN A 164 -16.90 14.08 10.54
N GLU A 165 -16.92 12.86 11.10
CA GLU A 165 -17.79 12.48 12.23
C GLU A 165 -17.49 13.27 13.51
N TYR A 166 -16.27 13.78 13.64
CA TYR A 166 -15.80 14.57 14.78
C TYR A 166 -15.74 16.07 14.50
N ASN A 167 -16.18 16.52 13.31
CA ASN A 167 -16.01 17.89 12.85
C ASN A 167 -14.53 18.37 12.88
N LEU A 168 -13.62 17.44 12.56
CA LEU A 168 -12.18 17.70 12.51
C LEU A 168 -11.67 17.64 11.08
N THR A 169 -10.59 18.37 10.80
CA THR A 169 -9.91 18.38 9.50
C THR A 169 -8.45 18.00 9.68
N ALA A 170 -7.97 17.04 8.87
CA ALA A 170 -6.55 16.71 8.79
C ALA A 170 -5.85 17.48 7.66
N ILE A 171 -4.57 17.76 7.87
CA ILE A 171 -3.69 18.37 6.86
C ILE A 171 -3.07 17.23 6.06
N GLY A 172 -3.61 16.97 4.88
CA GLY A 172 -3.23 15.79 4.10
C GLY A 172 -3.27 15.99 2.60
N GLY A 173 -2.98 14.91 1.88
CA GLY A 173 -2.90 14.89 0.42
C GLY A 173 -4.27 14.97 -0.24
N ALA A 174 -4.34 15.62 -1.40
CA ALA A 174 -5.59 15.74 -2.16
C ALA A 174 -6.05 14.40 -2.77
N SER A 175 -5.12 13.50 -3.10
CA SER A 175 -5.44 12.18 -3.63
C SER A 175 -5.87 11.23 -2.51
N ALA A 176 -7.15 10.86 -2.53
CA ALA A 176 -7.78 10.06 -1.48
C ALA A 176 -7.12 8.68 -1.25
N THR A 177 -6.46 8.12 -2.26
CA THR A 177 -5.85 6.78 -2.20
C THR A 177 -4.37 6.78 -1.81
N VAL A 178 -3.78 7.94 -1.58
CA VAL A 178 -2.42 8.04 -1.05
C VAL A 178 -2.41 7.58 0.41
N GLY A 179 -1.44 6.74 0.76
CA GLY A 179 -1.27 6.22 2.12
C GLY A 179 -0.70 7.31 3.03
N VAL A 180 -1.30 7.47 4.20
CA VAL A 180 -1.01 8.56 5.15
C VAL A 180 0.37 8.40 5.76
N ALA A 181 0.56 7.35 6.55
CA ALA A 181 1.78 7.09 7.33
C ALA A 181 2.93 6.49 6.51
N GLY A 182 2.76 6.37 5.18
CA GLY A 182 3.77 5.87 4.26
C GLY A 182 4.71 6.97 3.76
N GLY A 183 5.17 6.81 2.50
CA GLY A 183 6.08 7.77 1.86
C GLY A 183 5.55 9.20 1.73
N TYR A 184 4.25 9.44 1.94
CA TYR A 184 3.68 10.78 1.96
C TYR A 184 4.19 11.58 3.16
N LEU A 185 3.83 11.20 4.39
CA LEU A 185 4.32 11.90 5.60
C LEU A 185 5.83 11.71 5.80
N GLN A 186 6.37 10.53 5.47
CA GLN A 186 7.81 10.27 5.61
C GLN A 186 8.66 11.07 4.61
N GLY A 187 8.06 11.55 3.52
CA GLY A 187 8.72 12.37 2.50
C GLY A 187 8.38 13.87 2.59
N GLY A 188 7.64 14.30 3.61
CA GLY A 188 7.09 15.65 3.74
C GLY A 188 5.57 15.64 3.58
N GLY A 189 5.09 15.71 2.33
CA GLY A 189 3.65 15.64 2.02
C GLY A 189 2.97 17.00 2.03
N HIS A 190 2.54 17.49 0.87
CA HIS A 190 1.91 18.82 0.74
C HIS A 190 0.37 18.75 0.73
N SER A 191 -0.26 19.74 1.35
CA SER A 191 -1.71 19.89 1.48
C SER A 191 -2.18 21.24 0.92
N PRO A 192 -3.45 21.37 0.47
CA PRO A 192 -4.06 22.69 0.25
C PRO A 192 -3.95 23.62 1.46
N LEU A 193 -3.85 23.06 2.67
CA LEU A 193 -3.71 23.81 3.92
C LEU A 193 -2.25 24.03 4.33
N SER A 194 -1.26 23.57 3.55
CA SER A 194 0.15 23.64 3.98
C SER A 194 0.68 25.05 4.12
N ARG A 195 0.15 26.01 3.36
CA ARG A 195 0.48 27.43 3.56
C ARG A 195 0.12 27.94 4.96
N TRP A 196 -0.90 27.34 5.59
CA TRP A 196 -1.40 27.75 6.90
C TRP A 196 -0.87 26.86 8.03
N LYS A 197 -0.75 25.55 7.78
CA LYS A 197 -0.47 24.54 8.82
C LYS A 197 0.86 23.80 8.66
N GLY A 198 1.66 24.14 7.65
CA GLY A 198 2.92 23.46 7.35
C GLY A 198 2.75 22.20 6.49
N LEU A 199 3.87 21.55 6.22
CA LEU A 199 3.87 20.19 5.67
C LEU A 199 3.51 19.19 6.78
#